data_AF-A0A2P5AFX7-F1
#
_entry.id   AF-A0A2P5AFX7-F1
#
_cell.length_a   1.000
_cell.length_b   1.000
_cell.length_c   1.000
_cell.angle_alpha   90.00
_cell.angle_beta   90.00
_cell.angle_gamma   90.00
#
_symmetry.space_group_name_H-M   'P 1'
#
loop_
_entity.id
_entity.type
_entity.pdbx_description
1 polymer ?
#
loop_
_entity_poly.entity_id
_entity_poly.type
_entity_poly.pdbx_seq_one_letter_code
_entity_poly.pdbx_strand_id
1 'polypeptide(L)'
;MEGRRRFGRTVVVSLLLFLQNLSLCWSLNDEEGNGTFAVKGVYNMFAGHAGLALFKFREKVVTDPFGALSNWNKDCVENNPCSWFGVHCSAGKVVALILRDLCLEGTLAPELGELVHLKSITLRNNSFYGKIPKEIGELKGLEVLDLGYNNFSGSSSSAFSHNLSLTTL
;
A
#
# COMPACT_ATOMS: atom_id res chain seq x y z
N MET A 1 -47.89 -15.73 21.96
CA MET A 1 -47.49 -17.10 21.59
C MET A 1 -47.57 -17.16 20.07
N GLU A 2 -46.56 -16.62 19.36
CA GLU A 2 -45.43 -17.36 18.78
C GLU A 2 -45.89 -18.24 17.59
N GLY A 3 -45.35 -18.17 16.37
CA GLY A 3 -44.16 -17.50 15.88
C GLY A 3 -44.05 -17.58 14.34
N ARG A 4 -43.22 -16.70 13.77
CA ARG A 4 -42.81 -16.69 12.36
C ARG A 4 -41.78 -17.79 12.11
N ARG A 5 -41.98 -18.62 11.08
CA ARG A 5 -40.90 -19.41 10.46
C ARG A 5 -40.29 -18.69 9.25
N ARG A 6 -38.96 -18.71 9.21
CA ARG A 6 -38.04 -17.96 8.35
C ARG A 6 -38.07 -18.42 6.88
N PHE A 7 -38.05 -17.46 5.95
CA PHE A 7 -37.54 -17.65 4.59
C PHE A 7 -36.00 -17.48 4.57
N GLY A 8 -35.31 -18.27 3.76
CA GLY A 8 -33.85 -18.45 3.72
C GLY A 8 -33.06 -17.19 3.34
N ARG A 9 -31.91 -17.01 4.01
CA ARG A 9 -31.00 -15.85 3.92
C ARG A 9 -29.92 -16.00 2.84
N THR A 10 -30.19 -16.70 1.74
CA THR A 10 -29.17 -17.01 0.73
C THR A 10 -29.15 -16.03 -0.45
N VAL A 11 -30.17 -15.18 -0.63
CA VAL A 11 -30.30 -14.37 -1.87
C VAL A 11 -30.11 -12.87 -1.67
N VAL A 12 -30.02 -12.36 -0.43
CA VAL A 12 -29.96 -10.90 -0.19
C VAL A 12 -28.53 -10.33 -0.26
N VAL A 13 -27.49 -11.16 -0.23
CA VAL A 13 -26.09 -10.66 -0.29
C VAL A 13 -25.66 -10.31 -1.72
N SER A 14 -26.35 -10.80 -2.75
CA SER A 14 -25.94 -10.57 -4.14
C SER A 14 -26.42 -9.26 -4.77
N LEU A 15 -27.31 -8.49 -4.13
CA LEU A 15 -27.87 -7.26 -4.74
C LEU A 15 -27.34 -5.92 -4.19
N LEU A 16 -26.44 -5.94 -3.21
CA LEU A 16 -25.76 -4.73 -2.69
C LEU A 16 -24.26 -4.71 -3.04
N LEU A 17 -23.86 -5.31 -4.16
CA LEU A 17 -22.47 -5.37 -4.62
C LEU A 17 -22.26 -4.77 -6.02
N PHE A 18 -22.97 -3.69 -6.35
CA PHE A 18 -22.79 -3.01 -7.64
C PHE A 18 -22.25 -1.57 -7.58
N LEU A 19 -21.84 -1.02 -6.43
CA LEU A 19 -21.36 0.37 -6.39
C LEU A 19 -20.03 0.64 -5.70
N GLN A 20 -19.32 -0.34 -5.17
CA GLN A 20 -17.99 -0.09 -4.64
C GLN A 20 -17.07 -1.22 -5.05
N ASN A 21 -16.08 -0.87 -5.85
CA ASN A 21 -15.04 -1.72 -6.42
C ASN A 21 -14.08 -2.24 -5.31
N LEU A 22 -14.63 -2.84 -4.27
CA LEU A 22 -13.94 -3.42 -3.12
C LEU A 22 -13.95 -4.94 -3.26
N SER A 23 -12.83 -5.51 -3.68
CA SER A 23 -12.53 -6.93 -3.47
C SER A 23 -12.39 -7.19 -1.96
N LEU A 24 -13.50 -7.52 -1.30
CA LEU A 24 -13.49 -8.00 0.07
C LEU A 24 -12.95 -9.43 0.08
N CYS A 25 -11.81 -9.59 0.72
CA CYS A 25 -11.17 -10.87 0.96
C CYS A 25 -11.91 -11.62 2.08
N TRP A 26 -12.69 -12.63 1.70
CA TRP A 26 -13.28 -13.58 2.65
C TRP A 26 -12.51 -14.90 2.56
N SER A 27 -12.02 -15.40 3.70
CA SER A 27 -11.78 -16.83 3.89
C SER A 27 -12.70 -17.27 5.01
N LEU A 28 -13.70 -18.08 4.68
CA LEU A 28 -14.52 -18.76 5.68
C LEU A 28 -13.67 -19.89 6.26
N ASN A 29 -13.08 -19.68 7.44
CA ASN A 29 -12.72 -20.79 8.31
C ASN A 29 -13.86 -20.93 9.33
N ASP A 30 -14.62 -22.01 9.17
CA ASP A 30 -15.66 -22.44 10.10
C ASP A 30 -14.95 -23.07 11.31
N GLU A 31 -14.93 -22.38 12.45
CA GLU A 31 -14.65 -22.97 13.75
C GLU A 31 -15.51 -22.22 14.78
N GLU A 32 -16.10 -22.99 15.68
CA GLU A 32 -17.40 -22.77 16.29
C GLU A 32 -17.56 -21.49 17.14
N GLY A 33 -18.71 -20.83 16.94
CA GLY A 33 -19.63 -20.55 18.04
C GLY A 33 -19.16 -19.68 19.21
N ASN A 34 -18.95 -18.38 19.02
CA ASN A 34 -19.50 -17.38 19.96
C ASN A 34 -19.56 -15.99 19.31
N GLY A 35 -20.74 -15.39 19.32
CA GLY A 35 -21.01 -14.10 18.72
C GLY A 35 -20.34 -12.95 19.47
N THR A 36 -19.34 -12.35 18.86
CA THR A 36 -19.02 -10.91 18.98
C THR A 36 -18.38 -10.47 17.66
N PHE A 37 -19.16 -9.77 16.81
CA PHE A 37 -18.61 -9.16 15.60
C PHE A 37 -17.78 -7.94 15.98
N ALA A 38 -16.49 -8.15 16.26
CA ALA A 38 -15.51 -7.08 16.34
C ALA A 38 -15.24 -6.53 14.93
N VAL A 39 -16.05 -5.58 14.47
CA VAL A 39 -15.86 -4.84 13.19
C VAL A 39 -14.67 -3.87 13.22
N LYS A 40 -13.68 -4.12 14.08
CA LYS A 40 -12.41 -3.38 14.12
C LYS A 40 -11.19 -4.27 13.83
N GLY A 41 -11.38 -5.52 13.42
CA GLY A 41 -10.29 -6.51 13.37
C GLY A 41 -10.36 -7.56 12.28
N VAL A 42 -10.96 -7.28 11.11
CA VAL A 42 -10.92 -8.20 9.94
C VAL A 42 -10.35 -7.52 8.68
N TYR A 43 -9.75 -6.34 8.84
CA TYR A 43 -8.85 -5.77 7.84
C TYR A 43 -7.45 -6.34 8.13
N ASN A 44 -6.87 -7.16 7.23
CA ASN A 44 -5.52 -7.76 7.28
C ASN A 44 -5.36 -9.20 7.81
N MET A 45 -6.19 -10.17 7.44
CA MET A 45 -5.84 -11.56 7.77
C MET A 45 -4.90 -12.25 6.76
N PHE A 46 -4.68 -11.72 5.55
CA PHE A 46 -3.73 -12.34 4.59
C PHE A 46 -2.84 -11.36 3.81
N ALA A 47 -3.02 -10.05 4.00
CA ALA A 47 -1.98 -9.11 3.65
C ALA A 47 -0.84 -9.26 4.67
N GLY A 48 0.22 -10.00 4.34
CA GLY A 48 1.41 -10.04 5.21
C GLY A 48 1.82 -8.59 5.53
N HIS A 49 2.20 -8.31 6.78
CA HIS A 49 2.46 -6.93 7.27
C HIS A 49 3.34 -6.11 6.31
N ALA A 50 4.32 -6.77 5.68
CA ALA A 50 5.18 -6.16 4.66
C ALA A 50 4.45 -5.70 3.38
N GLY A 51 3.48 -6.49 2.90
CA GLY A 51 2.67 -6.13 1.73
C GLY A 51 1.81 -4.91 2.00
N LEU A 52 1.24 -4.78 3.20
CA LEU A 52 0.47 -3.59 3.58
C LEU A 52 1.36 -2.33 3.63
N ALA A 53 2.55 -2.44 4.25
CA ALA A 53 3.50 -1.33 4.31
C ALA A 53 3.90 -0.84 2.91
N LEU A 54 4.19 -1.77 2.00
CA LEU A 54 4.49 -1.45 0.60
C LEU A 54 3.27 -0.89 -0.14
N PHE A 55 2.06 -1.39 0.11
CA PHE A 55 0.85 -0.83 -0.49
C PHE A 55 0.61 0.63 -0.04
N LYS A 56 0.82 0.92 1.25
CA LYS A 56 0.75 2.30 1.77
C LYS A 56 1.81 3.21 1.14
N PHE A 57 3.00 2.68 0.87
CA PHE A 57 4.01 3.41 0.10
C PHE A 57 3.52 3.73 -1.31
N ARG A 58 2.96 2.75 -2.02
CA ARG A 58 2.35 2.97 -3.35
C ARG A 58 1.26 4.05 -3.30
N GLU A 59 0.42 4.09 -2.27
CA GLU A 59 -0.60 5.14 -2.13
C GLU A 59 -0.02 6.56 -1.95
N LYS A 60 1.26 6.67 -1.53
CA LYS A 60 1.97 7.95 -1.47
C LYS A 60 2.62 8.36 -2.79
N VAL A 61 2.63 7.47 -3.79
CA VAL A 61 3.08 7.77 -5.15
C VAL A 61 1.90 8.41 -5.90
N VAL A 62 2.10 9.65 -6.32
CA VAL A 62 1.11 10.47 -7.02
C VAL A 62 1.21 10.27 -8.53
N THR A 63 2.42 10.09 -9.05
CA THR A 63 2.65 9.91 -10.49
C THR A 63 3.47 8.65 -10.75
N ASP A 64 2.93 7.77 -11.58
CA ASP A 64 3.56 6.56 -12.10
C ASP A 64 3.33 6.48 -13.61
N PRO A 65 4.13 7.18 -14.42
CA PRO A 65 3.85 7.36 -15.85
C PRO A 65 4.01 6.07 -16.65
N PHE A 66 4.79 5.10 -16.14
CA PHE A 66 5.05 3.82 -16.79
C PHE A 66 4.23 2.66 -16.22
N GLY A 67 3.41 2.91 -15.20
CA GLY A 67 2.66 1.86 -14.51
C GLY A 67 3.58 0.85 -13.83
N ALA A 68 4.75 1.27 -13.36
CA ALA A 68 5.72 0.38 -12.72
C ALA A 68 5.17 -0.24 -11.42
N LEU A 69 4.23 0.43 -10.76
CA LEU A 69 3.57 -0.03 -9.53
C LEU A 69 2.18 -0.62 -9.81
N SER A 70 1.86 -0.94 -11.08
CA SER A 70 0.57 -1.49 -11.48
C SER A 70 0.32 -2.90 -10.94
N ASN A 71 1.36 -3.72 -10.78
CA ASN A 71 1.26 -5.08 -10.27
C ASN A 71 1.31 -5.20 -8.73
N TRP A 72 1.35 -4.07 -8.02
CA TRP A 72 1.31 -4.02 -6.56
C TRP A 72 -0.14 -4.13 -6.09
N ASN A 73 -0.63 -5.37 -6.01
CA ASN A 73 -2.03 -5.67 -5.74
C ASN A 73 -2.25 -6.18 -4.30
N LYS A 74 -3.35 -5.73 -3.68
CA LYS A 74 -3.81 -6.14 -2.34
C LYS A 74 -4.76 -7.34 -2.35
N ASP A 75 -5.00 -7.94 -3.52
CA ASP A 75 -5.89 -9.08 -3.64
C ASP A 75 -5.34 -10.31 -2.92
N CYS A 76 -6.16 -10.93 -2.10
CA CYS A 76 -5.77 -12.03 -1.22
C CYS A 76 -5.35 -13.33 -1.92
N VAL A 77 -5.61 -13.46 -3.22
CA VAL A 77 -5.17 -14.62 -4.01
C VAL A 77 -3.71 -14.45 -4.44
N GLU A 78 -3.23 -13.20 -4.58
CA GLU A 78 -1.90 -12.86 -5.10
C GLU A 78 -1.15 -11.85 -4.21
N ASN A 79 -1.46 -11.82 -2.91
CA ASN A 79 -0.78 -10.94 -1.96
C ASN A 79 0.59 -11.52 -1.55
N ASN A 80 1.48 -11.66 -2.53
CA ASN A 80 2.89 -11.92 -2.30
C ASN A 80 3.70 -10.69 -2.72
N PRO A 81 4.16 -9.84 -1.78
CA PRO A 81 4.95 -8.66 -2.15
C PRO A 81 6.23 -9.02 -2.91
N CYS A 82 6.70 -10.26 -2.82
CA CYS A 82 7.88 -10.73 -3.55
C CYS A 82 7.68 -10.88 -5.06
N SER A 83 6.45 -10.84 -5.57
CA SER A 83 6.17 -10.82 -7.02
C SER A 83 6.03 -9.40 -7.57
N TRP A 84 6.02 -8.39 -6.71
CA TRP A 84 5.80 -7.00 -7.10
C TRP A 84 7.05 -6.42 -7.75
N PHE A 85 6.84 -5.57 -8.75
CA PHE A 85 7.95 -4.95 -9.46
C PHE A 85 8.82 -4.14 -8.50
N GLY A 86 10.14 -4.35 -8.57
CA GLY A 86 11.12 -3.69 -7.72
C GLY A 86 11.21 -4.22 -6.29
N VAL A 87 10.39 -5.20 -5.88
CA VAL A 87 10.47 -5.81 -4.55
C VAL A 87 11.29 -7.08 -4.61
N HIS A 88 12.32 -7.17 -3.77
CA HIS A 88 13.17 -8.34 -3.65
C HIS A 88 13.01 -8.99 -2.29
N CYS A 89 12.87 -10.31 -2.30
CA CYS A 89 12.74 -11.11 -1.10
C CYS A 89 13.87 -12.12 -0.93
N SER A 90 14.16 -12.43 0.32
CA SER A 90 15.00 -13.56 0.71
C SER A 90 14.29 -14.32 1.82
N ALA A 91 14.21 -15.65 1.70
CA ALA A 91 13.49 -16.52 2.65
C ALA A 91 12.05 -16.04 2.95
N GLY A 92 11.32 -15.54 1.94
CA GLY A 92 9.95 -15.04 2.10
C GLY A 92 9.80 -13.71 2.85
N LYS A 93 10.91 -13.00 3.12
CA LYS A 93 10.92 -11.67 3.71
C LYS A 93 11.38 -10.64 2.69
N VAL A 94 10.77 -9.45 2.69
CA VAL A 94 11.20 -8.33 1.86
C VAL A 94 12.53 -7.81 2.40
N VAL A 95 13.56 -7.85 1.55
CA VAL A 95 14.94 -7.45 1.91
C VAL A 95 15.42 -6.25 1.09
N ALA A 96 14.86 -6.01 -0.10
CA ALA A 96 15.19 -4.81 -0.84
C ALA A 96 14.00 -4.26 -1.63
N LEU A 97 13.96 -2.92 -1.74
CA LEU A 97 13.07 -2.18 -2.61
C LEU A 97 13.92 -1.37 -3.60
N ILE A 98 13.82 -1.70 -4.88
CA ILE A 98 14.62 -1.11 -5.96
C ILE A 98 13.69 -0.56 -7.03
N LEU A 99 13.52 0.76 -7.05
CA LEU A 99 12.69 1.51 -7.98
C LEU A 99 13.51 2.68 -8.52
N ARG A 100 14.37 2.42 -9.51
CA ARG A 100 15.26 3.43 -10.10
C ARG A 100 14.78 3.85 -11.47
N ASP A 101 14.96 5.13 -11.81
CA ASP A 101 14.76 5.63 -13.18
C ASP A 101 13.32 5.43 -13.69
N LEU A 102 12.32 5.61 -12.83
CA LEU A 102 10.90 5.36 -13.15
C LEU A 102 10.06 6.63 -13.25
N CYS A 103 10.67 7.81 -13.10
CA CYS A 103 9.96 9.09 -13.06
C CYS A 103 8.82 9.11 -12.03
N LEU A 104 8.96 8.36 -10.93
CA LEU A 104 7.94 8.30 -9.88
C LEU A 104 7.91 9.61 -9.11
N GLU A 105 6.73 10.16 -8.87
CA GLU A 105 6.54 11.36 -8.05
C GLU A 105 5.70 11.03 -6.82
N GLY A 106 6.08 11.55 -5.65
CA GLY A 106 5.33 11.33 -4.42
C GLY A 106 6.15 11.56 -3.17
N THR A 107 5.70 10.96 -2.06
CA THR A 107 6.37 11.04 -0.75
C THR A 107 6.66 9.64 -0.21
N LEU A 108 7.57 9.54 0.78
CA LEU A 108 7.83 8.26 1.44
C LEU A 108 6.80 8.00 2.55
N ALA A 109 6.27 6.78 2.61
CA ALA A 109 5.40 6.35 3.69
C ALA A 109 6.22 5.94 4.94
N PRO A 110 5.83 6.37 6.15
CA PRO A 110 6.51 5.95 7.39
C PRO A 110 6.43 4.43 7.61
N GLU A 111 5.40 3.76 7.07
CA GLU A 111 5.22 2.32 7.21
C GLU A 111 6.31 1.50 6.50
N LEU A 112 7.12 2.08 5.62
CA LEU A 112 8.34 1.42 5.15
C LEU A 112 9.29 1.06 6.30
N GLY A 113 9.25 1.80 7.42
CA GLY A 113 9.98 1.49 8.64
C GLY A 113 9.49 0.23 9.38
N GLU A 114 8.32 -0.33 9.03
CA GLU A 114 7.82 -1.59 9.60
C GLU A 114 8.50 -2.82 8.95
N LEU A 115 9.23 -2.62 7.84
CA LEU A 115 9.94 -3.67 7.12
C LEU A 115 11.26 -4.02 7.82
N VAL A 116 11.19 -4.68 8.98
CA VAL A 116 12.35 -4.96 9.85
C VAL A 116 13.48 -5.77 9.22
N HIS A 117 13.22 -6.46 8.10
CA HIS A 117 14.21 -7.26 7.35
C HIS A 117 14.80 -6.51 6.15
N LEU A 118 14.38 -5.27 5.90
CA LEU A 118 14.82 -4.49 4.78
C LEU A 118 16.29 -4.07 4.96
N LYS A 119 17.10 -4.39 3.96
CA LYS A 119 18.54 -4.11 3.89
C LYS A 119 18.86 -3.02 2.88
N SER A 120 18.06 -2.89 1.83
CA SER A 120 18.33 -1.92 0.77
C SER A 120 17.07 -1.20 0.31
N ILE A 121 17.10 0.13 0.31
CA ILE A 121 16.13 0.98 -0.38
C ILE A 121 16.89 1.77 -1.44
N THR A 122 16.42 1.69 -2.67
CA THR A 122 16.99 2.42 -3.80
C THR A 122 15.87 3.05 -4.60
N LEU A 123 15.70 4.36 -4.45
CA LEU A 123 14.70 5.18 -5.16
C LEU A 123 15.36 6.22 -6.07
N ARG A 124 16.63 5.96 -6.44
CA ARG A 124 17.46 6.90 -7.18
C ARG A 124 16.82 7.32 -8.50
N ASN A 125 17.00 8.60 -8.86
CA ASN A 125 16.56 9.16 -10.12
C ASN A 125 15.03 9.07 -10.32
N ASN A 126 14.31 9.65 -9.37
CA ASN A 126 12.86 9.84 -9.39
C ASN A 126 12.56 11.27 -8.92
N SER A 127 11.28 11.59 -8.75
CA SER A 127 10.78 12.90 -8.32
C SER A 127 10.19 12.86 -6.90
N PHE A 128 10.69 11.98 -6.01
CA PHE A 128 10.20 11.94 -4.64
C PHE A 128 10.57 13.23 -3.87
N TYR A 129 9.66 13.72 -3.03
CA TYR A 129 9.80 14.96 -2.30
C TYR A 129 9.34 14.83 -0.84
N GLY A 130 9.46 15.93 -0.09
CA GLY A 130 9.03 16.01 1.30
C GLY A 130 10.11 15.53 2.28
N LYS A 131 9.71 15.27 3.52
CA LYS A 131 10.63 14.79 4.55
C LYS A 131 10.79 13.28 4.46
N ILE A 132 12.01 12.79 4.67
CA ILE A 132 12.28 11.37 4.88
C ILE A 132 11.71 10.99 6.26
N PRO A 133 10.77 10.02 6.35
CA PRO A 133 10.23 9.55 7.62
C PRO A 133 11.34 9.05 8.55
N LYS A 134 11.28 9.42 9.82
CA LYS A 134 12.27 9.01 10.82
C LYS A 134 12.29 7.48 11.02
N GLU A 135 11.16 6.84 10.79
CA GLU A 135 10.94 5.39 10.91
C GLU A 135 11.87 4.61 9.96
N ILE A 136 12.20 5.17 8.80
CA ILE A 136 13.19 4.59 7.87
C ILE A 136 14.60 4.65 8.48
N GLY A 137 14.91 5.71 9.22
CA GLY A 137 16.18 5.85 9.95
C GLY A 137 16.29 4.93 11.17
N GLU A 138 15.17 4.40 11.66
CA GLU A 138 15.13 3.46 12.79
C GLU A 138 15.32 1.99 12.35
N LEU A 139 15.36 1.71 11.05
CA LEU A 139 15.61 0.38 10.49
C LEU A 139 17.05 -0.08 10.77
N LYS A 140 17.23 -0.85 11.85
CA LYS A 140 18.55 -1.36 12.29
C LYS A 140 19.27 -2.24 11.25
N GLY A 141 18.52 -2.86 10.35
CA GLY A 141 19.05 -3.77 9.32
C GLY A 141 19.34 -3.09 7.98
N LEU A 142 19.06 -1.79 7.83
CA LEU A 142 19.23 -1.08 6.57
C LEU A 142 20.72 -0.80 6.33
N GLU A 143 21.25 -1.38 5.26
CA GLU A 143 22.65 -1.27 4.84
C GLU A 143 22.81 -0.23 3.73
N VAL A 144 21.80 -0.09 2.86
CA VAL A 144 21.83 0.81 1.71
C VAL A 144 20.56 1.66 1.67
N LEU A 145 20.72 2.97 1.64
CA LEU A 145 19.65 3.94 1.38
C LEU A 145 20.12 4.91 0.29
N ASP A 146 19.76 4.63 -0.96
CA ASP A 146 20.05 5.52 -2.09
C ASP A 146 18.78 6.26 -2.53
N LEU A 147 18.72 7.52 -2.12
CA LEU A 147 17.68 8.49 -2.47
C LEU A 147 18.21 9.57 -3.42
N GLY A 148 19.37 9.37 -4.05
CA GLY A 148 20.01 10.36 -4.91
C GLY A 148 19.14 10.74 -6.11
N TYR A 149 19.31 11.95 -6.64
CA TYR A 149 18.52 12.46 -7.77
C TYR A 149 17.01 12.38 -7.47
N ASN A 150 16.60 12.93 -6.33
CA ASN A 150 15.22 13.20 -5.90
C ASN A 150 15.13 14.63 -5.34
N ASN A 151 13.95 15.05 -4.90
CA ASN A 151 13.67 16.40 -4.42
C ASN A 151 13.41 16.49 -2.89
N PHE A 152 14.06 15.64 -2.09
CA PHE A 152 13.88 15.62 -0.61
C PHE A 152 14.42 16.87 0.11
N SER A 153 15.32 17.63 -0.54
CA SER A 153 15.91 18.86 0.00
C SER A 153 15.17 20.14 -0.41
N GLY A 154 14.19 20.04 -1.31
CA GLY A 154 13.45 21.18 -1.87
C GLY A 154 12.02 21.25 -1.34
N SER A 155 11.64 22.43 -0.84
CA SER A 155 10.23 22.78 -0.57
C SER A 155 9.36 22.41 -1.77
N SER A 156 8.19 21.83 -1.50
CA SER A 156 7.18 21.38 -2.47
C SER A 156 6.54 22.53 -3.27
N SER A 157 7.32 23.39 -3.91
CA SER A 157 6.86 24.61 -4.57
C SER A 157 6.86 24.53 -6.10
N SER A 158 6.85 23.34 -6.71
CA SER A 158 6.61 23.23 -8.17
C SER A 158 5.45 22.32 -8.58
N ALA A 159 4.75 21.68 -7.65
CA ALA A 159 3.56 20.86 -7.97
C ALA A 159 2.29 21.70 -8.30
N PHE A 160 2.38 23.04 -8.29
CA PHE A 160 1.29 23.94 -8.68
C PHE A 160 1.79 25.05 -9.62
N SER A 161 2.21 24.72 -10.84
CA SER A 161 2.39 25.74 -11.91
C SER A 161 1.75 25.36 -13.24
N HIS A 162 0.65 24.60 -13.19
CA HIS A 162 -0.22 24.38 -14.34
C HIS A 162 -1.71 24.64 -14.02
N ASN A 163 -2.04 25.66 -13.21
CA ASN A 163 -3.37 26.29 -13.27
C ASN A 163 -3.49 27.61 -12.48
N LEU A 164 -2.69 28.63 -12.83
CA LEU A 164 -2.97 30.01 -12.41
C LEU A 164 -2.86 30.92 -13.62
N SER A 165 -3.87 30.86 -14.50
CA SER A 165 -4.28 32.05 -15.24
C SER A 165 -5.01 32.97 -14.26
N LEU A 166 -4.28 33.69 -13.40
CA LEU A 166 -4.82 34.87 -12.75
C LEU A 166 -4.52 36.06 -13.65
N THR A 167 -5.54 36.44 -14.41
CA THR A 167 -5.61 37.70 -15.13
C THR A 167 -5.47 38.84 -14.11
N THR A 168 -4.43 39.65 -14.29
CA THR A 168 -4.21 40.94 -13.65
C THR A 168 -5.38 41.90 -13.88
N LEU A 169 -5.93 42.45 -12.79
CA LEU A 169 -6.30 43.87 -12.63
C LEU A 169 -5.96 44.29 -11.20
#